data_AF-A0AAQ1ZHI5-F1
#
_entry.id   AF-A0AAQ1ZHI5-F1
#
_cell.length_a   1.000
_cell.length_b   1.000
_cell.length_c   1.000
_cell.angle_alpha   90.00
_cell.angle_beta   90.00
_cell.angle_gamma   90.00
#
_symmetry.space_group_name_H-M   'P 1'
#
loop_
_entity.id
_entity.type
_entity.pdbx_description
1 polymer ?
#
loop_
_entity_poly.entity_id
_entity_poly.type
_entity_poly.pdbx_seq_one_letter_code
_entity_poly.pdbx_strand_id
1 'polypeptide(L)'
;MDGTWKDITNANAKGITNFTTNEITIPADAVLNFASYKCIITDTDNSSGTKGTSVADIISFADMSDPYSVDIEALAGTTLTSGNTSTTLKVNVWQNGTLLPDSFFTGLTCTWQKYNKGGALDTAWGTGGSKTGRTLTVTKAEV
;
A
#
# COMPACT_ATOMS: atom_id res chain seq x y z
N MET A 1 13.90 -6.68 -7.87
CA MET A 1 13.39 -6.73 -9.26
C MET A 1 14.42 -6.01 -10.11
N ASP A 2 15.05 -6.74 -11.01
CA ASP A 2 16.17 -6.35 -11.88
C ASP A 2 15.73 -5.61 -13.16
N GLY A 3 14.50 -5.08 -13.19
CA GLY A 3 13.99 -4.24 -14.28
C GLY A 3 13.89 -4.92 -15.65
N THR A 4 14.09 -6.24 -15.72
CA THR A 4 14.12 -7.00 -16.98
C THR A 4 12.84 -7.80 -17.14
N TRP A 5 12.20 -7.72 -18.31
CA TRP A 5 11.02 -8.53 -18.63
C TRP A 5 11.38 -10.01 -18.65
N LYS A 6 10.53 -10.84 -18.04
CA LYS A 6 10.70 -12.30 -18.01
C LYS A 6 9.47 -12.97 -18.63
N ASP A 7 9.71 -13.91 -19.53
CA ASP A 7 8.64 -14.68 -20.15
C ASP A 7 7.89 -15.52 -19.11
N ILE A 8 6.57 -15.56 -19.25
CA ILE A 8 5.72 -16.45 -18.48
C ILE A 8 5.90 -17.86 -19.04
N THR A 9 6.24 -18.80 -18.17
CA THR A 9 6.39 -20.22 -18.50
C THR A 9 5.66 -21.04 -17.46
N ASN A 10 5.39 -22.31 -17.76
CA ASN A 10 4.75 -23.22 -16.79
C ASN A 10 5.50 -23.32 -15.45
N ALA A 11 6.82 -23.07 -15.44
CA ALA A 11 7.64 -23.09 -14.22
C ALA A 11 7.48 -21.83 -13.36
N ASN A 12 6.96 -20.72 -13.90
CA ASN A 12 6.89 -19.43 -13.22
C ASN A 12 5.50 -18.76 -13.29
N ALA A 13 4.50 -19.45 -13.85
CA ALA A 13 3.20 -18.87 -14.16
C ALA A 13 2.39 -18.45 -12.93
N LYS A 14 2.65 -19.02 -11.74
CA LYS A 14 1.92 -18.68 -10.50
C LYS A 14 0.40 -18.66 -10.69
N GLY A 15 -0.14 -19.68 -11.35
CA GLY A 15 -1.57 -19.80 -11.63
C GLY A 15 -2.08 -19.04 -12.86
N ILE A 16 -1.25 -18.22 -13.50
CA ILE A 16 -1.59 -17.59 -14.79
C ILE A 16 -1.76 -18.67 -15.86
N THR A 17 -2.84 -18.62 -16.63
CA THR A 17 -3.13 -19.59 -17.70
C THR A 17 -3.36 -18.87 -19.04
N ASN A 18 -3.32 -19.65 -20.12
CA ASN A 18 -3.60 -19.18 -21.48
C ASN A 18 -2.66 -18.05 -21.97
N PHE A 19 -1.46 -17.91 -21.40
CA PHE A 19 -0.48 -16.86 -21.75
C PHE A 19 0.18 -17.01 -23.14
N THR A 20 -0.25 -17.97 -23.94
CA THR A 20 0.15 -18.16 -25.35
C THR A 20 -1.04 -18.10 -26.32
N THR A 21 -2.23 -17.72 -25.85
CA THR A 21 -3.44 -17.60 -26.66
C THR A 21 -3.80 -16.13 -26.86
N ASN A 22 -4.96 -15.86 -27.48
CA ASN A 22 -5.52 -14.53 -27.62
C ASN A 22 -6.07 -13.95 -26.29
N GLU A 23 -6.21 -14.76 -25.24
CA GLU A 23 -6.82 -14.33 -23.98
C GLU A 23 -6.10 -14.98 -22.80
N ILE A 24 -5.44 -14.15 -21.99
CA ILE A 24 -4.71 -14.57 -20.79
C ILE A 24 -5.61 -14.48 -19.56
N THR A 25 -5.48 -15.43 -18.63
CA THR A 25 -6.15 -15.36 -17.33
C THR A 25 -5.11 -15.13 -16.23
N ILE A 26 -5.24 -14.01 -15.51
CA ILE A 26 -4.36 -13.62 -14.41
C ILE A 26 -5.17 -13.70 -13.11
N PRO A 27 -4.88 -14.63 -12.19
CA PRO A 27 -5.55 -14.69 -10.90
C PRO A 27 -5.06 -13.59 -9.94
N ALA A 28 -5.86 -13.25 -8.93
CA ALA A 28 -5.54 -12.18 -7.98
C ALA A 28 -4.24 -12.42 -7.20
N ASP A 29 -3.97 -13.67 -6.82
CA ASP A 29 -2.73 -14.08 -6.12
C ASP A 29 -1.46 -13.93 -6.96
N ALA A 30 -1.57 -13.78 -8.28
CA ALA A 30 -0.46 -13.44 -9.16
C ALA A 30 -0.08 -11.95 -9.10
N VAL A 31 -0.90 -11.09 -8.47
CA VAL A 31 -0.70 -9.64 -8.32
C VAL A 31 -0.62 -9.29 -6.82
N LEU A 32 0.58 -9.26 -6.24
CA LEU A 32 0.75 -9.06 -4.79
C LEU A 32 0.50 -7.62 -4.30
N ASN A 33 0.83 -6.63 -5.11
CA ASN A 33 0.69 -5.19 -4.80
C ASN A 33 0.57 -4.42 -6.12
N PHE A 34 1.46 -4.75 -7.04
CA PHE A 34 1.51 -4.20 -8.38
C PHE A 34 2.17 -5.22 -9.30
N ALA A 35 1.63 -5.39 -10.50
CA ALA A 35 2.22 -6.23 -11.53
C ALA A 35 1.99 -5.62 -12.91
N SER A 36 3.01 -5.68 -13.77
CA SER A 36 2.91 -5.29 -15.17
C SER A 36 3.11 -6.52 -16.05
N TYR A 37 2.29 -6.63 -17.09
CA TYR A 37 2.33 -7.69 -18.08
C TYR A 37 2.47 -7.07 -19.46
N LYS A 38 3.38 -7.63 -20.27
CA LYS A 38 3.62 -7.19 -21.64
C LYS A 38 3.20 -8.30 -22.59
N CYS A 39 2.33 -7.98 -23.53
CA CYS A 39 2.00 -8.85 -24.65
C CYS A 39 2.85 -8.44 -25.85
N ILE A 40 3.46 -9.41 -26.54
CA ILE A 40 4.14 -9.20 -27.83
C ILE A 40 3.45 -10.12 -28.83
N ILE A 41 2.98 -9.55 -29.93
CA ILE A 41 2.35 -10.29 -31.03
C ILE A 41 3.26 -10.16 -32.25
N THR A 42 3.65 -11.28 -32.82
CA THR A 42 4.45 -11.35 -34.05
C THR A 42 3.59 -11.87 -35.19
N ASP A 43 3.59 -11.17 -36.32
CA ASP A 43 2.95 -11.66 -37.54
C ASP A 43 3.78 -12.80 -38.15
N THR A 44 3.22 -14.01 -38.17
CA THR A 44 3.88 -15.20 -38.73
C THR A 44 3.31 -15.65 -40.08
N ASP A 45 2.35 -14.91 -40.65
CA ASP A 45 1.72 -15.29 -41.92
C ASP A 45 2.71 -15.07 -43.08
N ASN A 46 2.98 -16.13 -43.84
CA ASN A 46 3.89 -16.09 -44.98
C ASN A 46 3.40 -15.21 -46.14
N SER A 47 2.10 -14.96 -46.22
CA SER A 47 1.49 -14.13 -47.25
C SER A 47 1.34 -12.65 -46.84
N SER A 48 1.60 -12.34 -45.57
CA SER A 48 1.47 -10.99 -45.05
C SER A 48 2.65 -10.10 -45.42
N GLY A 49 2.36 -8.85 -45.80
CA GLY A 49 3.37 -7.81 -46.02
C GLY A 49 4.09 -7.36 -44.75
N THR A 50 3.54 -7.70 -43.56
CA THR A 50 4.11 -7.39 -42.26
C THR A 50 4.73 -8.60 -41.55
N LYS A 51 4.95 -9.70 -42.28
CA LYS A 51 5.58 -10.91 -41.74
C LYS A 51 6.86 -10.60 -40.98
N GLY A 52 6.97 -11.14 -39.76
CA GLY A 52 8.11 -10.99 -38.87
C GLY A 52 8.13 -9.68 -38.09
N THR A 53 7.21 -8.74 -38.36
CA THR A 53 7.04 -7.57 -37.51
C THR A 53 6.34 -7.96 -36.21
N SER A 54 6.66 -7.24 -35.14
CA SER A 54 6.04 -7.43 -33.84
C SER A 54 5.51 -6.12 -33.29
N VAL A 55 4.37 -6.20 -32.62
CA VAL A 55 3.80 -5.10 -31.83
C VAL A 55 3.71 -5.54 -30.37
N ALA A 56 3.73 -4.58 -29.46
CA ALA A 56 3.64 -4.86 -28.04
C ALA A 56 2.70 -3.88 -27.35
N ASP A 57 2.05 -4.38 -26.30
CA ASP A 57 1.27 -3.56 -25.38
C ASP A 57 1.56 -3.99 -23.93
N ILE A 58 1.40 -3.07 -22.99
CA ILE A 58 1.68 -3.28 -21.57
C ILE A 58 0.44 -2.90 -20.77
N ILE A 59 -0.04 -3.83 -19.95
CA ILE A 59 -1.06 -3.58 -18.94
C ILE A 59 -0.45 -3.67 -17.55
N SER A 60 -0.92 -2.84 -16.63
CA SER A 60 -0.51 -2.90 -15.22
C SER A 60 -1.73 -2.99 -14.32
N PHE A 61 -1.61 -3.82 -13.28
CA PHE A 61 -2.61 -4.02 -12.26
C PHE A 61 -2.05 -3.55 -10.93
N ALA A 62 -2.83 -2.76 -10.20
CA ALA A 62 -2.62 -2.53 -8.79
C ALA A 62 -3.58 -3.46 -8.03
N ASP A 63 -3.05 -4.24 -7.10
CA ASP A 63 -3.91 -4.98 -6.19
C ASP A 63 -4.40 -4.02 -5.10
N MET A 64 -5.71 -3.77 -5.12
CA MET A 64 -6.44 -2.95 -4.14
C MET A 64 -7.50 -3.77 -3.41
N SER A 65 -7.37 -5.10 -3.39
CA SER A 65 -8.31 -5.96 -2.69
C SER A 65 -8.16 -5.88 -1.16
N ASP A 66 -6.95 -5.59 -0.65
CA ASP A 66 -6.64 -5.53 0.78
C ASP A 66 -5.99 -4.22 1.31
N PRO A 67 -6.40 -3.00 0.88
CA PRO A 67 -5.78 -1.78 1.39
C PRO A 67 -6.10 -1.60 2.87
N TYR A 68 -5.05 -1.46 3.67
CA TYR A 68 -5.18 -0.96 5.04
C TYR A 68 -5.41 0.56 4.99
N SER A 69 -6.47 1.03 5.65
CA SER A 69 -6.68 2.45 5.93
C SER A 69 -6.39 2.73 7.39
N VAL A 70 -5.73 3.85 7.67
CA VAL A 70 -5.41 4.28 9.03
C VAL A 70 -6.16 5.57 9.33
N ASP A 71 -6.95 5.55 10.39
CA ASP A 71 -7.67 6.70 10.92
C ASP A 71 -7.16 7.02 12.34
N ILE A 72 -7.13 8.30 12.68
CA ILE A 72 -6.82 8.76 14.04
C ILE A 72 -8.08 9.34 14.64
N GLU A 73 -8.62 8.63 15.62
CA GLU A 73 -9.77 9.07 16.37
C GLU A 73 -9.34 9.99 17.52
N ALA A 74 -10.01 11.14 17.64
CA ALA A 74 -9.83 12.10 18.73
C ALA A 74 -11.19 12.51 19.31
N LEU A 75 -11.77 11.66 20.16
CA LEU A 75 -13.14 11.83 20.67
C LEU A 75 -13.38 13.16 21.39
N ALA A 76 -12.36 13.70 22.07
CA ALA A 76 -12.42 14.99 22.74
C ALA A 76 -12.14 16.19 21.82
N GLY A 77 -12.03 15.94 20.51
CA GLY A 77 -11.63 16.93 19.50
C GLY A 77 -10.12 17.15 19.42
N THR A 78 -9.71 17.98 18.47
CA THR A 78 -8.30 18.30 18.16
C THR A 78 -7.86 19.69 18.66
N THR A 79 -8.78 20.47 19.22
CA THR A 79 -8.50 21.81 19.75
C THR A 79 -8.37 21.76 21.27
N LEU A 80 -7.20 22.12 21.78
CA LEU A 80 -6.96 22.26 23.22
C LEU A 80 -7.26 23.70 23.65
N THR A 81 -8.15 23.87 24.63
CA THR A 81 -8.62 25.17 25.13
C THR A 81 -8.24 25.35 26.61
N SER A 82 -8.79 26.34 27.31
CA SER A 82 -8.69 26.40 28.77
C SER A 82 -9.53 25.32 29.47
N GLY A 83 -10.64 24.88 28.86
CA GLY A 83 -11.53 23.84 29.40
C GLY A 83 -11.21 22.43 28.92
N ASN A 84 -10.45 22.28 27.83
CA ASN A 84 -9.96 21.00 27.32
C ASN A 84 -8.44 21.02 27.25
N THR A 85 -7.77 20.52 28.29
CA THR A 85 -6.31 20.60 28.43
C THR A 85 -5.57 19.39 27.88
N SER A 86 -6.29 18.35 27.44
CA SER A 86 -5.70 17.16 26.84
C SER A 86 -6.69 16.44 25.92
N THR A 87 -6.19 15.84 24.84
CA THR A 87 -6.97 14.94 23.99
C THR A 87 -6.25 13.60 23.88
N THR A 88 -7.02 12.53 23.75
CA THR A 88 -6.49 11.18 23.52
C THR A 88 -6.72 10.82 22.07
N LEU A 89 -5.62 10.58 21.35
CA LEU A 89 -5.59 10.10 19.99
C LEU A 89 -5.52 8.57 20.00
N LYS A 90 -6.31 7.91 19.16
CA LYS A 90 -6.30 6.45 19.00
C LYS A 90 -6.14 6.09 17.53
N VAL A 91 -5.17 5.23 17.21
CA VAL A 91 -5.04 4.66 15.86
C VAL A 91 -6.09 3.58 15.65
N ASN A 92 -6.85 3.71 14.58
CA ASN A 92 -7.76 2.70 14.06
C ASN A 92 -7.28 2.25 12.69
N VAL A 93 -7.22 0.93 12.47
CA VAL A 93 -6.83 0.35 11.18
C VAL A 93 -8.04 -0.38 10.62
N TRP A 94 -8.36 -0.10 9.36
CA TRP A 94 -9.45 -0.73 8.64
C TRP A 94 -8.88 -1.55 7.49
N GLN A 95 -9.45 -2.74 7.26
CA GLN A 95 -9.13 -3.57 6.10
C GLN A 95 -10.44 -4.03 5.48
N ASN A 96 -10.59 -3.85 4.17
CA ASN A 96 -11.80 -4.22 3.43
C ASN A 96 -13.11 -3.72 4.11
N GLY A 97 -13.10 -2.44 4.53
CA GLY A 97 -14.24 -1.80 5.18
C GLY A 97 -14.52 -2.23 6.64
N THR A 98 -13.71 -3.12 7.22
CA THR A 98 -13.88 -3.63 8.59
C THR A 98 -12.81 -3.06 9.51
N LEU A 99 -13.21 -2.54 10.67
CA LEU A 99 -12.29 -2.11 11.72
C LEU A 99 -11.57 -3.32 12.31
N LEU A 100 -10.25 -3.31 12.28
CA LEU A 100 -9.44 -4.39 12.84
C LEU A 100 -9.48 -4.36 14.37
N PRO A 101 -9.56 -5.54 15.03
CA PRO A 101 -9.63 -5.64 16.47
C PRO A 101 -8.30 -5.28 17.15
N ASP A 102 -8.34 -5.09 18.46
CA ASP A 102 -7.15 -4.75 19.25
C ASP A 102 -6.02 -5.79 19.12
N SER A 103 -6.36 -7.06 18.93
CA SER A 103 -5.40 -8.13 18.70
C SER A 103 -4.54 -7.95 17.44
N PHE A 104 -5.01 -7.21 16.44
CA PHE A 104 -4.23 -6.88 15.23
C PHE A 104 -2.92 -6.16 15.57
N PHE A 105 -2.92 -5.36 16.63
CA PHE A 105 -1.75 -4.58 17.04
C PHE A 105 -0.73 -5.41 17.83
N THR A 106 -0.98 -6.70 18.07
CA THR A 106 -0.05 -7.58 18.79
C THR A 106 1.23 -7.77 17.96
N GLY A 107 2.37 -7.37 18.52
CA GLY A 107 3.66 -7.39 17.80
C GLY A 107 3.85 -6.25 16.79
N LEU A 108 2.89 -5.33 16.69
CA LEU A 108 3.01 -4.09 15.91
C LEU A 108 3.29 -2.90 16.82
N THR A 109 3.92 -1.86 16.28
CA THR A 109 4.19 -0.62 17.01
C THR A 109 3.62 0.57 16.26
N CYS A 110 2.73 1.31 16.90
CA CYS A 110 2.35 2.65 16.45
C CYS A 110 3.36 3.66 16.99
N THR A 111 3.97 4.44 16.11
CA THR A 111 4.94 5.49 16.47
C THR A 111 4.35 6.85 16.16
N TRP A 112 4.42 7.74 17.12
CA TRP A 112 3.97 9.12 17.02
C TRP A 112 5.17 10.05 17.00
N GLN A 113 5.10 11.09 16.19
CA GLN A 113 6.12 12.13 16.07
C GLN A 113 5.44 13.50 16.06
N LYS A 114 6.07 14.46 16.74
CA LYS A 114 5.63 15.86 16.71
C LYS A 114 6.53 16.64 15.75
N TYR A 115 5.91 17.37 14.83
CA TYR A 115 6.61 18.27 13.92
C TYR A 115 6.22 19.71 14.26
N ASN A 116 7.19 20.62 14.21
CA ASN A 116 6.93 22.04 14.39
C ASN A 116 6.30 22.65 13.13
N LYS A 117 5.93 23.95 13.19
CA LYS A 117 5.33 24.68 12.06
C LYS A 117 6.19 24.66 10.77
N GLY A 118 7.50 24.50 10.90
CA GLY A 118 8.43 24.41 9.77
C GLY A 118 8.63 22.99 9.24
N GLY A 119 7.91 22.00 9.77
CA GLY A 119 8.06 20.59 9.38
C GLY A 119 9.31 19.92 9.95
N ALA A 120 10.00 20.52 10.91
CA ALA A 120 11.12 19.87 11.59
C ALA A 120 10.63 19.04 12.78
N LEU A 121 11.21 17.85 12.94
CA LEU A 121 10.93 16.94 14.05
C LEU A 121 11.29 17.60 15.39
N ASP A 122 10.37 17.56 16.35
CA ASP A 122 10.65 17.94 17.74
C ASP A 122 11.35 16.78 18.44
N THR A 123 12.69 16.79 18.44
CA THR A 123 13.51 15.72 19.01
C THR A 123 13.43 15.61 20.54
N ALA A 124 12.92 16.65 21.21
CA ALA A 124 12.74 16.66 22.66
C ALA A 124 11.40 16.04 23.10
N TRP A 125 10.48 15.82 22.17
CA TRP A 125 9.18 15.24 22.48
C TRP A 125 9.27 13.71 22.58
N GLY A 126 9.02 13.16 23.78
CA GLY A 126 9.16 11.73 24.03
C GLY A 126 10.63 11.28 24.12
N THR A 127 10.94 10.09 23.61
CA THR A 127 12.31 9.57 23.53
C THR A 127 12.82 9.69 22.09
N GLY A 128 13.82 10.54 21.87
CA GLY A 128 14.40 10.78 20.54
C GLY A 128 13.42 11.38 19.53
N GLY A 129 12.44 12.17 19.98
CA GLY A 129 11.40 12.76 19.13
C GLY A 129 10.22 11.84 18.83
N SER A 130 10.08 10.74 19.58
CA SER A 130 9.00 9.77 19.36
C SER A 130 8.35 9.29 20.64
N LYS A 131 7.08 8.91 20.51
CA LYS A 131 6.33 8.13 21.50
C LYS A 131 5.72 6.92 20.82
N THR A 132 5.51 5.85 21.56
CA THR A 132 4.94 4.60 21.02
C THR A 132 3.65 4.22 21.73
N GLY A 133 2.77 3.53 21.02
CA GLY A 133 1.52 2.99 21.56
C GLY A 133 0.35 3.28 20.63
N ARG A 134 -0.64 2.39 20.58
CA ARG A 134 -1.84 2.61 19.76
C ARG A 134 -2.62 3.87 20.15
N THR A 135 -2.53 4.23 21.42
CA THR A 135 -3.16 5.41 21.99
C THR A 135 -2.10 6.39 22.48
N LEU A 136 -2.33 7.68 22.25
CA LEU A 136 -1.47 8.77 22.67
C LEU A 136 -2.32 9.86 23.34
N THR A 137 -2.00 10.21 24.57
CA THR A 137 -2.52 11.43 25.19
C THR A 137 -1.61 12.60 24.84
N VAL A 138 -2.19 13.64 24.25
CA VAL A 138 -1.54 14.92 23.96
C VAL A 138 -2.10 15.96 24.92
N THR A 139 -1.23 16.61 25.66
CA THR A 139 -1.59 17.66 26.63
C THR A 139 -1.26 19.04 26.08
N LYS A 140 -1.89 20.07 26.65
CA LYS A 140 -1.66 21.46 26.27
C LYS A 140 -0.22 21.91 26.49
N ALA A 141 0.48 21.34 27.47
CA ALA A 141 1.90 21.64 27.72
C ALA A 141 2.81 21.12 26.61
N GLU A 142 2.32 20.20 25.77
CA GLU A 142 3.07 19.55 24.71
C GLU A 142 2.77 20.11 23.33
N VAL A 143 1.87 21.10 23.18
CA VAL A 143 1.52 21.72 21.90
C VAL A 143 2.32 23.00 21.69
#